data_AF-A0A4Q5T8Y7-F1
#
_entry.id   AF-A0A4Q5T8Y7-F1
#
_cell.length_a   1.000
_cell.length_b   1.000
_cell.length_c   1.000
_cell.angle_alpha   90.00
_cell.angle_beta   90.00
_cell.angle_gamma   90.00
#
_symmetry.space_group_name_H-M   'P 1'
#
loop_
_entity.id
_entity.type
_entity.pdbx_description
1 polymer ?
#
loop_
_entity_poly.entity_id
_entity_poly.type
_entity_poly.pdbx_seq_one_letter_code
_entity_poly.pdbx_strand_id
1 'polypeptide(L)'
;MLVMSLVLMLAPTEYPAFDADRAASLCEVKRAERDMTILYEDNASCVADQRADHRYFTVIAANADPAFAPAFARCALTWTKDGTTDWGMMEYCARTNIDGKRDFTALRADTKNLLRTSVNKCVADETEDGAPDWDSIASCARDQVGGHRDLALFRRAASTATERQGIDLCRMQAVDAEDKVVDWANAVRCAARIRIY
;
A
#
# COMPACT_ATOMS: atom_id res chain seq x y z
N MET A 1 -7.83 -19.05 35.73
CA MET A 1 -8.65 -18.37 34.71
C MET A 1 -8.02 -18.67 33.36
N LEU A 2 -8.64 -19.56 32.57
CA LEU A 2 -8.19 -19.89 31.22
C LEU A 2 -8.62 -18.75 30.30
N VAL A 3 -7.66 -18.02 29.74
CA VAL A 3 -7.91 -17.10 28.62
C VAL A 3 -8.17 -17.98 27.41
N MET A 4 -9.45 -18.14 27.07
CA MET A 4 -9.87 -18.82 25.86
C MET A 4 -9.49 -17.90 24.70
N SER A 5 -8.31 -18.11 24.10
CA SER A 5 -7.93 -17.50 22.83
C SER A 5 -8.94 -17.97 21.78
N LEU A 6 -9.92 -17.12 21.51
CA LEU A 6 -10.84 -17.28 20.40
C LEU A 6 -10.02 -17.06 19.13
N VAL A 7 -9.45 -18.14 18.60
CA VAL A 7 -9.03 -18.17 17.20
C VAL A 7 -10.31 -18.06 16.40
N LEU A 8 -10.65 -16.84 15.96
CA LEU A 8 -11.60 -16.67 14.88
C LEU A 8 -11.03 -17.44 13.70
N MET A 9 -11.52 -18.66 13.48
CA MET A 9 -11.41 -19.32 12.20
C MET A 9 -12.14 -18.38 11.23
N LEU A 10 -11.37 -17.62 10.46
CA LEU A 10 -11.88 -16.76 9.39
C LEU A 10 -12.72 -17.66 8.49
N ALA A 11 -14.05 -17.51 8.60
CA ALA A 11 -14.95 -18.02 7.58
C ALA A 11 -14.45 -17.46 6.23
N PRO A 12 -14.57 -18.21 5.11
CA PRO A 12 -14.32 -17.62 3.80
C PRO A 12 -15.12 -16.33 3.72
N THR A 13 -14.44 -15.21 3.51
CA THR A 13 -15.11 -13.92 3.40
C THR A 13 -16.03 -14.02 2.18
N GLU A 14 -17.32 -14.18 2.42
CA GLU A 14 -18.30 -14.11 1.34
C GLU A 14 -18.36 -12.65 0.90
N TYR A 15 -17.66 -12.36 -0.19
CA TYR A 15 -17.75 -11.06 -0.83
C TYR A 15 -19.17 -10.81 -1.33
N PRO A 16 -19.64 -9.56 -1.40
CA PRO A 16 -20.98 -9.26 -1.88
C PRO A 16 -21.23 -9.87 -3.26
N ALA A 17 -22.45 -10.38 -3.50
CA ALA A 17 -22.83 -10.76 -4.85
C ALA A 17 -22.95 -9.53 -5.75
N PHE A 18 -22.70 -9.70 -7.05
CA PHE A 18 -22.97 -8.65 -8.02
C PHE A 18 -24.46 -8.29 -8.08
N ASP A 19 -24.77 -7.02 -7.83
CA ASP A 19 -26.11 -6.43 -7.93
C ASP A 19 -26.12 -5.43 -9.08
N ALA A 20 -26.89 -5.75 -10.13
CA ALA A 20 -26.94 -4.94 -11.35
C ALA A 20 -27.62 -3.57 -11.13
N ASP A 21 -28.61 -3.50 -10.23
CA ASP A 21 -29.36 -2.27 -9.98
C ASP A 21 -28.53 -1.30 -9.13
N ARG A 22 -27.78 -1.82 -8.15
CA ARG A 22 -26.79 -1.02 -7.40
C ARG A 22 -25.63 -0.56 -8.29
N ALA A 23 -25.12 -1.43 -9.16
CA ALA A 23 -24.08 -1.04 -10.12
C ALA A 23 -24.58 0.06 -11.06
N ALA A 24 -25.83 -0.03 -11.55
CA ALA A 24 -26.43 1.01 -12.38
C ALA A 24 -26.55 2.35 -11.64
N SER A 25 -26.93 2.31 -10.36
CA SER A 25 -27.03 3.52 -9.52
C SER A 25 -25.67 4.17 -9.30
N LEU A 26 -24.62 3.38 -9.01
CA LEU A 26 -23.25 3.87 -8.90
C LEU A 26 -22.78 4.52 -10.21
N CYS A 27 -23.03 3.86 -11.33
CA CYS A 27 -22.64 4.33 -12.64
C CYS A 27 -23.33 5.65 -13.03
N GLU A 28 -24.58 5.86 -12.63
CA GLU A 28 -25.26 7.15 -12.81
C GLU A 28 -24.58 8.27 -12.02
N VAL A 29 -24.24 8.02 -10.75
CA VAL A 29 -23.52 8.97 -9.88
C VAL A 29 -22.16 9.31 -10.48
N LYS A 30 -21.34 8.30 -10.78
CA LYS A 30 -19.99 8.53 -11.30
C LYS A 30 -19.99 9.24 -12.67
N ARG A 31 -20.99 8.98 -13.54
CA ARG A 31 -21.14 9.72 -14.81
C ARG A 31 -21.56 11.17 -14.59
N ALA A 32 -22.33 11.47 -13.54
CA ALA A 32 -22.72 12.84 -13.19
C ALA A 32 -21.53 13.67 -12.65
N GLU A 33 -20.53 13.04 -12.06
CA GLU A 33 -19.33 13.68 -11.49
C GLU A 33 -18.30 14.19 -12.53
N ARG A 34 -18.66 14.28 -13.82
CA ARG A 34 -17.90 14.85 -14.96
C ARG A 34 -16.55 14.20 -15.34
N ASP A 35 -15.87 13.48 -14.46
CA ASP A 35 -14.61 12.80 -14.82
C ASP A 35 -14.81 11.50 -15.61
N MET A 36 -15.99 10.85 -15.50
CA MET A 36 -16.22 9.54 -16.14
C MET A 36 -16.99 9.56 -17.47
N THR A 37 -17.49 10.71 -17.95
CA THR A 37 -18.07 10.77 -19.31
C THR A 37 -17.03 10.51 -20.41
N ILE A 38 -15.74 10.58 -20.06
CA ILE A 38 -14.61 10.23 -20.92
C ILE A 38 -14.39 8.70 -20.96
N LEU A 39 -14.70 8.01 -19.85
CA LEU A 39 -14.46 6.57 -19.70
C LEU A 39 -15.64 5.73 -20.19
N TYR A 40 -16.86 6.23 -20.05
CA TYR A 40 -18.09 5.49 -20.38
C TYR A 40 -19.03 6.28 -21.26
N GLU A 41 -19.28 5.76 -22.47
CA GLU A 41 -20.21 6.33 -23.44
C GLU A 41 -21.65 6.34 -22.91
N ASP A 42 -22.04 5.30 -22.16
CA ASP A 42 -23.37 5.14 -21.59
C ASP A 42 -23.36 4.41 -20.24
N ASN A 43 -24.54 4.29 -19.62
CA ASN A 43 -24.66 3.60 -18.33
C ASN A 43 -24.46 2.08 -18.48
N ALA A 44 -24.83 1.51 -19.62
CA ALA A 44 -24.78 0.08 -19.86
C ALA A 44 -23.34 -0.44 -19.95
N SER A 45 -22.45 0.32 -20.59
CA SER A 45 -21.01 0.05 -20.65
C SER A 45 -20.37 0.12 -19.27
N CYS A 46 -20.72 1.10 -18.42
CA CYS A 46 -20.26 1.14 -17.03
C CYS A 46 -20.73 -0.08 -16.22
N VAL A 47 -22.00 -0.48 -16.33
CA VAL A 47 -22.51 -1.67 -15.63
C VAL A 47 -21.86 -2.96 -16.15
N ALA A 48 -21.55 -3.03 -17.45
CA ALA A 48 -20.84 -4.16 -18.03
C ALA A 48 -19.41 -4.29 -17.47
N ASP A 49 -18.70 -3.16 -17.33
CA ASP A 49 -17.38 -3.13 -16.71
C ASP A 49 -17.43 -3.52 -15.24
N GLN A 50 -18.36 -2.98 -14.45
CA GLN A 50 -18.56 -3.38 -13.04
C GLN A 50 -18.81 -4.89 -12.91
N ARG A 51 -19.54 -5.50 -13.87
CA ARG A 51 -19.76 -6.94 -13.91
C ARG A 51 -18.48 -7.71 -14.26
N ALA A 52 -17.66 -7.18 -15.16
CA ALA A 52 -16.36 -7.76 -15.51
C ALA A 52 -15.40 -7.70 -14.32
N ASP A 53 -15.31 -6.55 -13.66
CA ASP A 53 -14.47 -6.33 -12.48
C ASP A 53 -14.87 -7.23 -11.31
N HIS A 54 -16.17 -7.41 -11.08
CA HIS A 54 -16.66 -8.41 -10.12
C HIS A 54 -16.16 -9.82 -10.44
N ARG A 55 -16.22 -10.23 -11.72
CA ARG A 55 -15.72 -11.55 -12.16
C ARG A 55 -14.22 -11.66 -11.95
N TYR A 56 -13.45 -10.64 -12.32
CA TYR A 56 -12.00 -10.62 -12.13
C TYR A 56 -11.63 -10.69 -10.66
N PHE A 57 -12.23 -9.85 -9.82
CA PHE A 57 -12.01 -9.89 -8.37
C PHE A 57 -12.33 -11.27 -7.79
N THR A 58 -13.46 -11.88 -8.17
CA THR A 58 -13.85 -13.22 -7.70
C THR A 58 -12.80 -14.27 -8.08
N VAL A 59 -12.30 -14.22 -9.33
CA VAL A 59 -11.25 -15.14 -9.79
C VAL A 59 -9.94 -14.88 -9.03
N ILE A 60 -9.54 -13.63 -8.85
CA ILE A 60 -8.34 -13.27 -8.08
C ILE A 60 -8.45 -13.79 -6.65
N ALA A 61 -9.55 -13.48 -5.96
CA ALA A 61 -9.76 -13.87 -4.57
C ALA A 61 -9.80 -15.38 -4.38
N ALA A 62 -10.35 -16.13 -5.34
CA ALA A 62 -10.40 -17.59 -5.29
C ALA A 62 -9.05 -18.27 -5.57
N ASN A 63 -8.14 -17.61 -6.28
CA ASN A 63 -6.87 -18.21 -6.73
C ASN A 63 -5.62 -17.61 -6.05
N ALA A 64 -5.77 -16.54 -5.27
CA ALA A 64 -4.67 -15.93 -4.53
C ALA A 64 -4.22 -16.82 -3.36
N ASP A 65 -2.98 -16.60 -2.92
CA ASP A 65 -2.48 -17.17 -1.67
C ASP A 65 -3.41 -16.76 -0.50
N PRO A 66 -3.81 -17.68 0.40
CA PRO A 66 -4.65 -17.36 1.56
C PRO A 66 -4.13 -16.22 2.43
N ALA A 67 -2.82 -15.93 2.40
CA ALA A 67 -2.22 -14.79 3.08
C ALA A 67 -2.75 -13.41 2.59
N PHE A 68 -3.39 -13.35 1.42
CA PHE A 68 -4.05 -12.13 0.93
C PHE A 68 -5.46 -11.93 1.47
N ALA A 69 -6.07 -12.92 2.13
CA ALA A 69 -7.44 -12.82 2.61
C ALA A 69 -7.69 -11.59 3.51
N PRO A 70 -6.80 -11.21 4.45
CA PRO A 70 -6.98 -9.98 5.23
C PRO A 70 -6.93 -8.70 4.38
N ALA A 71 -6.02 -8.63 3.40
CA ALA A 71 -5.92 -7.49 2.49
C ALA A 71 -7.17 -7.35 1.61
N PHE A 72 -7.69 -8.46 1.08
CA PHE A 72 -8.90 -8.44 0.27
C PHE A 72 -10.16 -8.14 1.09
N ALA A 73 -10.21 -8.56 2.35
CA ALA A 73 -11.27 -8.16 3.28
C ALA A 73 -11.25 -6.63 3.51
N ARG A 74 -10.06 -6.02 3.66
CA ARG A 74 -9.91 -4.56 3.74
C ARG A 74 -10.36 -3.86 2.45
N CYS A 75 -10.01 -4.40 1.29
CA CYS A 75 -10.52 -3.89 0.00
C CYS A 75 -12.05 -3.89 -0.03
N ALA A 76 -12.68 -5.01 0.35
CA ALA A 76 -14.14 -5.11 0.40
C ALA A 76 -14.74 -4.08 1.38
N LEU A 77 -14.25 -4.02 2.62
CA LEU A 77 -14.74 -3.06 3.62
C LEU A 77 -14.65 -1.61 3.15
N THR A 78 -13.59 -1.26 2.43
CA THR A 78 -13.36 0.09 1.92
C THR A 78 -14.34 0.44 0.80
N TRP A 79 -14.48 -0.46 -0.17
CA TRP A 79 -15.21 -0.21 -1.41
C TRP A 79 -16.67 -0.69 -1.39
N THR A 80 -17.18 -1.06 -0.21
CA THR A 80 -18.60 -1.36 0.02
C THR A 80 -19.21 -0.54 1.16
N LYS A 81 -18.46 0.44 1.72
CA LYS A 81 -18.77 1.09 3.00
C LYS A 81 -20.11 1.84 3.03
N ASP A 82 -20.53 2.38 1.89
CA ASP A 82 -21.78 3.13 1.74
C ASP A 82 -22.97 2.24 1.31
N GLY A 83 -22.79 0.92 1.30
CA GLY A 83 -23.78 -0.04 0.81
C GLY A 83 -23.78 -0.20 -0.71
N THR A 84 -22.92 0.53 -1.43
CA THR A 84 -22.69 0.38 -2.86
C THR A 84 -21.33 -0.26 -3.07
N THR A 85 -21.27 -1.30 -3.89
CA THR A 85 -19.99 -1.94 -4.22
C THR A 85 -19.40 -1.32 -5.45
N ASP A 86 -18.22 -0.70 -5.32
CA ASP A 86 -17.41 -0.28 -6.46
C ASP A 86 -16.48 -1.43 -6.89
N TRP A 87 -16.96 -2.26 -7.83
CA TRP A 87 -16.25 -3.46 -8.25
C TRP A 87 -14.93 -3.15 -8.93
N GLY A 88 -14.85 -2.06 -9.70
CA GLY A 88 -13.61 -1.60 -10.30
C GLY A 88 -12.55 -1.26 -9.26
N MET A 89 -12.95 -0.58 -8.18
CA MET A 89 -12.01 -0.28 -7.09
C MET A 89 -11.67 -1.50 -6.22
N MET A 90 -12.61 -2.43 -6.04
CA MET A 90 -12.33 -3.72 -5.39
C MET A 90 -11.31 -4.56 -6.17
N GLU A 91 -11.51 -4.72 -7.48
CA GLU A 91 -10.59 -5.42 -8.40
C GLU A 91 -9.21 -4.78 -8.37
N TYR A 92 -9.17 -3.45 -8.52
CA TYR A 92 -7.94 -2.69 -8.53
C TYR A 92 -7.17 -2.87 -7.21
N CYS A 93 -7.85 -2.72 -6.08
CA CYS A 93 -7.26 -2.89 -4.75
C CYS A 93 -6.68 -4.30 -4.53
N ALA A 94 -7.36 -5.35 -5.01
CA ALA A 94 -6.86 -6.71 -4.89
C ALA A 94 -5.58 -6.90 -5.72
N ARG A 95 -5.54 -6.37 -6.95
CA ARG A 95 -4.37 -6.46 -7.82
C ARG A 95 -3.19 -5.68 -7.29
N THR A 96 -3.39 -4.44 -6.84
CA THR A 96 -2.30 -3.64 -6.27
C THR A 96 -1.72 -4.30 -5.03
N ASN A 97 -2.52 -5.00 -4.22
CA ASN A 97 -1.99 -5.79 -3.11
C ASN A 97 -1.11 -6.96 -3.58
N ILE A 98 -1.52 -7.69 -4.62
CA ILE A 98 -0.69 -8.77 -5.19
C ILE A 98 0.62 -8.22 -5.75
N ASP A 99 0.54 -7.16 -6.57
CA ASP A 99 1.69 -6.53 -7.20
C ASP A 99 2.62 -5.92 -6.13
N GLY A 100 2.08 -5.19 -5.17
CA GLY A 100 2.82 -4.64 -4.04
C GLY A 100 3.53 -5.71 -3.22
N LYS A 101 2.89 -6.87 -2.98
CA LYS A 101 3.54 -7.99 -2.27
C LYS A 101 4.73 -8.54 -3.06
N ARG A 102 4.57 -8.71 -4.38
CA ARG A 102 5.65 -9.15 -5.27
C ARG A 102 6.81 -8.15 -5.22
N ASP A 103 6.51 -6.87 -5.37
CA ASP A 103 7.50 -5.80 -5.40
C ASP A 103 8.24 -5.68 -4.06
N PHE A 104 7.52 -5.72 -2.93
CA PHE A 104 8.11 -5.76 -1.60
C PHE A 104 9.04 -6.97 -1.43
N THR A 105 8.63 -8.14 -1.91
CA THR A 105 9.43 -9.37 -1.80
C THR A 105 10.74 -9.24 -2.60
N ALA A 106 10.68 -8.71 -3.81
CA ALA A 106 11.86 -8.42 -4.61
C ALA A 106 12.79 -7.39 -3.93
N LEU A 107 12.22 -6.27 -3.48
CA LEU A 107 12.98 -5.23 -2.75
C LEU A 107 13.67 -5.79 -1.51
N ARG A 108 12.95 -6.57 -0.70
CA ARG A 108 13.48 -7.16 0.54
C ARG A 108 14.62 -8.14 0.26
N ALA A 109 14.54 -8.92 -0.83
CA ALA A 109 15.60 -9.85 -1.23
C ALA A 109 16.89 -9.11 -1.62
N ASP A 110 16.77 -7.99 -2.35
CA ASP A 110 17.90 -7.20 -2.83
C ASP A 110 18.48 -6.24 -1.77
N THR A 111 17.82 -6.11 -0.62
CA THR A 111 18.18 -5.16 0.42
C THR A 111 19.28 -5.71 1.36
N LYS A 112 20.34 -4.91 1.56
CA LYS A 112 21.43 -5.18 2.50
C LYS A 112 20.94 -5.26 3.95
N ASN A 113 21.65 -6.02 4.80
CA ASN A 113 21.27 -6.24 6.20
C ASN A 113 20.96 -4.96 7.00
N LEU A 114 21.71 -3.87 6.79
CA LEU A 114 21.50 -2.59 7.47
C LEU A 114 20.12 -1.96 7.18
N LEU A 115 19.60 -2.16 5.97
CA LEU A 115 18.32 -1.61 5.51
C LEU A 115 17.15 -2.57 5.74
N ARG A 116 17.43 -3.84 5.96
CA ARG A 116 16.40 -4.88 6.11
C ARG A 116 15.48 -4.58 7.29
N THR A 117 15.99 -3.99 8.38
CA THR A 117 15.15 -3.60 9.51
C THR A 117 14.22 -2.44 9.17
N SER A 118 14.70 -1.38 8.49
CA SER A 118 13.86 -0.28 8.00
C SER A 118 12.78 -0.75 7.03
N VAL A 119 13.14 -1.64 6.10
CA VAL A 119 12.19 -2.23 5.15
C VAL A 119 11.17 -3.13 5.85
N ASN A 120 11.58 -3.92 6.85
CA ASN A 120 10.63 -4.74 7.61
C ASN A 120 9.70 -3.89 8.48
N LYS A 121 10.14 -2.73 8.98
CA LYS A 121 9.30 -1.80 9.74
C LYS A 121 8.11 -1.30 8.91
N CYS A 122 8.29 -1.09 7.60
CA CYS A 122 7.17 -0.77 6.70
C CYS A 122 6.03 -1.78 6.77
N VAL A 123 6.32 -3.07 6.98
CA VAL A 123 5.26 -4.08 7.15
C VAL A 123 4.48 -3.81 8.43
N ALA A 124 5.16 -3.46 9.52
CA ALA A 124 4.51 -3.18 10.80
C ALA A 124 3.67 -1.89 10.74
N ASP A 125 4.22 -0.82 10.14
CA ASP A 125 3.57 0.48 10.09
C ASP A 125 2.32 0.49 9.17
N GLU A 126 2.34 -0.29 8.10
CA GLU A 126 1.28 -0.33 7.08
C GLU A 126 0.36 -1.56 7.19
N THR A 127 0.49 -2.34 8.27
CA THR A 127 -0.45 -3.41 8.62
C THR A 127 -1.41 -2.91 9.70
N GLU A 128 -2.64 -2.67 9.31
CA GLU A 128 -3.71 -2.22 10.21
C GLU A 128 -4.65 -3.39 10.52
N ASP A 129 -4.95 -3.64 11.80
CA ASP A 129 -5.85 -4.73 12.24
C ASP A 129 -5.52 -6.12 11.66
N GLY A 130 -4.24 -6.37 11.38
CA GLY A 130 -3.77 -7.61 10.77
C GLY A 130 -4.01 -7.72 9.25
N ALA A 131 -4.49 -6.65 8.62
CA ALA A 131 -4.66 -6.54 7.17
C ALA A 131 -3.52 -5.70 6.56
N PRO A 132 -2.52 -6.34 5.93
CA PRO A 132 -1.45 -5.63 5.27
C PRO A 132 -1.97 -4.89 4.04
N ASP A 133 -1.60 -3.62 3.88
CA ASP A 133 -1.68 -2.93 2.59
C ASP A 133 -0.35 -3.11 1.86
N TRP A 134 -0.27 -4.14 1.03
CA TRP A 134 0.98 -4.50 0.38
C TRP A 134 1.48 -3.47 -0.62
N ASP A 135 0.60 -2.65 -1.19
CA ASP A 135 0.99 -1.54 -2.07
C ASP A 135 1.69 -0.44 -1.26
N SER A 136 1.06 -0.02 -0.16
CA SER A 136 1.64 0.96 0.78
C SER A 136 2.94 0.44 1.40
N ILE A 137 2.99 -0.84 1.81
CA ILE A 137 4.21 -1.50 2.31
C ILE A 137 5.33 -1.45 1.27
N ALA A 138 5.04 -1.77 0.01
CA ALA A 138 6.03 -1.73 -1.06
C ALA A 138 6.51 -0.30 -1.33
N SER A 139 5.59 0.68 -1.28
CA SER A 139 5.91 2.09 -1.43
C SER A 139 6.83 2.59 -0.30
N CYS A 140 6.49 2.32 0.96
CA CYS A 140 7.35 2.62 2.10
C CYS A 140 8.74 1.97 1.94
N ALA A 141 8.80 0.70 1.56
CA ALA A 141 10.06 0.00 1.36
C ALA A 141 10.92 0.65 0.25
N ARG A 142 10.30 1.07 -0.87
CA ARG A 142 10.97 1.83 -1.93
C ARG A 142 11.55 3.14 -1.42
N ASP A 143 10.78 3.88 -0.62
CA ASP A 143 11.22 5.15 -0.04
C ASP A 143 12.40 4.97 0.92
N GLN A 144 12.39 3.91 1.74
CA GLN A 144 13.52 3.60 2.63
C GLN A 144 14.80 3.26 1.84
N VAL A 145 14.69 2.44 0.79
CA VAL A 145 15.83 2.08 -0.07
C VAL A 145 16.34 3.29 -0.86
N GLY A 146 15.43 4.09 -1.43
CA GLY A 146 15.73 5.32 -2.15
C GLY A 146 16.40 6.36 -1.25
N GLY A 147 15.83 6.60 -0.07
CA GLY A 147 16.37 7.54 0.91
C GLY A 147 17.80 7.18 1.34
N HIS A 148 18.09 5.89 1.56
CA HIS A 148 19.46 5.46 1.87
C HIS A 148 20.42 5.75 0.73
N ARG A 149 20.02 5.49 -0.53
CA ARG A 149 20.82 5.77 -1.71
C ARG A 149 21.09 7.27 -1.85
N ASP A 150 20.06 8.10 -1.70
CA ASP A 150 20.17 9.55 -1.86
C ASP A 150 21.02 10.19 -0.76
N LEU A 151 20.90 9.72 0.48
CA LEU A 151 21.76 10.20 1.57
C LEU A 151 23.24 9.86 1.31
N ALA A 152 23.52 8.69 0.74
CA ALA A 152 24.87 8.31 0.33
C ALA A 152 25.40 9.21 -0.80
N LEU A 153 24.54 9.63 -1.73
CA LEU A 153 24.91 10.59 -2.79
C LEU A 153 25.18 11.98 -2.23
N PHE A 154 24.33 12.49 -1.32
CA PHE A 154 24.58 13.76 -0.64
C PHE A 154 25.90 13.76 0.10
N ARG A 155 26.19 12.69 0.86
CA ARG A 155 27.46 12.58 1.57
C ARG A 155 28.67 12.60 0.64
N ARG A 156 28.58 11.94 -0.53
CA ARG A 156 29.66 11.93 -1.53
C ARG A 156 29.86 13.29 -2.19
N ALA A 157 28.77 14.03 -2.38
CA ALA A 157 28.80 15.31 -3.05
C ALA A 157 29.10 16.50 -2.12
N ALA A 158 29.14 16.27 -0.80
CA ALA A 158 29.53 17.28 0.20
C ALA A 158 30.99 17.71 0.02
N SER A 159 31.18 19.01 -0.15
CA SER A 159 32.45 19.65 -0.46
C SER A 159 33.32 19.89 0.79
N THR A 160 32.70 20.05 1.96
CA THR A 160 33.36 20.35 3.22
C THR A 160 33.19 19.24 4.27
N ALA A 161 34.05 19.25 5.30
CA ALA A 161 33.91 18.37 6.44
C ALA A 161 32.64 18.67 7.26
N THR A 162 32.26 19.95 7.38
CA THR A 162 31.08 20.40 8.11
C THR A 162 29.79 19.91 7.45
N GLU A 163 29.68 19.98 6.12
CA GLU A 163 28.52 19.44 5.39
C GLU A 163 28.37 17.93 5.63
N ARG A 164 29.48 17.17 5.58
CA ARG A 164 29.45 15.73 5.85
C ARG A 164 29.00 15.41 7.28
N GLN A 165 29.49 16.17 8.26
CA GLN A 165 29.07 16.04 9.66
C GLN A 165 27.58 16.35 9.84
N GLY A 166 27.08 17.39 9.17
CA GLY A 166 25.65 17.73 9.17
C GLY A 166 24.78 16.61 8.60
N ILE A 167 25.17 16.03 7.46
CA ILE A 167 24.47 14.89 6.85
C ILE A 167 24.48 13.66 7.79
N ASP A 168 25.60 13.41 8.48
CA ASP A 168 25.69 12.32 9.46
C ASP A 168 24.79 12.56 10.68
N LEU A 169 24.66 13.81 11.13
CA LEU A 169 23.72 14.19 12.19
C LEU A 169 22.27 13.96 11.76
N CYS A 170 21.89 14.32 10.53
CA CYS A 170 20.55 14.04 10.00
C CYS A 170 20.21 12.54 10.04
N ARG A 171 21.16 11.67 9.69
CA ARG A 171 20.97 10.22 9.81
C ARG A 171 20.72 9.78 11.24
N MET A 172 21.48 10.31 12.19
CA MET A 172 21.37 9.94 13.61
C MET A 172 20.07 10.46 14.24
N GLN A 173 19.60 11.62 13.82
CA GLN A 173 18.33 12.21 14.29
C GLN A 173 17.11 11.52 13.70
N ALA A 174 17.23 10.91 12.52
CA ALA A 174 16.17 10.14 11.90
C ALA A 174 16.07 8.70 12.43
N VAL A 175 16.71 8.38 13.55
CA VAL A 175 16.53 7.10 14.23
C VAL A 175 15.21 7.17 15.01
N ASP A 176 14.27 6.30 14.64
CA ASP A 176 13.09 6.01 15.44
C ASP A 176 13.54 5.57 16.83
N ALA A 177 13.12 6.30 17.86
CA ALA A 177 13.55 6.08 19.23
C ALA A 177 13.02 4.76 19.81
N GLU A 178 11.86 4.30 19.34
CA GLU A 178 11.20 3.08 19.81
C GLU A 178 11.88 1.86 19.21
N ASP A 179 12.08 1.87 17.89
CA ASP A 179 12.57 0.71 17.15
C ASP A 179 14.09 0.71 16.92
N LYS A 180 14.76 1.84 17.21
CA LYS A 180 16.20 2.05 16.91
C LYS A 180 16.53 1.83 15.43
N VAL A 181 15.56 2.15 14.55
CA VAL A 181 15.65 2.00 13.11
C VAL A 181 15.79 3.38 12.47
N VAL A 182 16.63 3.51 11.45
CA VAL A 182 16.74 4.77 10.70
C VAL A 182 15.58 4.88 9.71
N ASP A 183 14.85 5.98 9.77
CA ASP A 183 13.96 6.45 8.71
C ASP A 183 14.78 7.23 7.68
N TRP A 184 15.12 6.57 6.59
CA TRP A 184 16.01 7.11 5.57
C TRP A 184 15.35 8.22 4.75
N ALA A 185 14.03 8.19 4.59
CA ALA A 185 13.30 9.26 3.91
C ALA A 185 13.39 10.57 4.72
N ASN A 186 13.21 10.48 6.05
CA ASN A 186 13.40 11.63 6.94
C ASN A 186 14.85 12.13 6.98
N ALA A 187 15.83 11.22 7.01
CA ALA A 187 17.25 11.59 6.95
C ALA A 187 17.58 12.41 5.68
N VAL A 188 17.02 12.03 4.52
CA VAL A 188 17.21 12.75 3.26
C VAL A 188 16.55 14.12 3.27
N ARG A 189 15.32 14.24 3.80
CA ARG A 189 14.65 15.54 3.94
C ARG A 189 15.47 16.52 4.80
N CYS A 190 16.10 16.03 5.86
CA CYS A 190 17.03 16.82 6.67
C CYS A 190 18.29 17.20 5.89
N ALA A 191 18.96 16.23 5.24
CA ALA A 191 20.21 16.47 4.51
C ALA A 191 20.03 17.40 3.29
N ALA A 192 18.90 17.34 2.60
CA ALA A 192 18.58 18.22 1.49
C ALA A 192 18.58 19.70 1.91
N ARG A 193 18.15 20.00 3.14
CA ARG A 193 18.17 21.38 3.68
C ARG A 193 19.58 21.89 3.89
N ILE A 194 20.52 21.03 4.29
CA ILE A 194 21.92 21.41 4.52
C ILE A 194 22.59 21.87 3.24
N ARG A 195 22.21 21.31 2.08
CA ARG A 195 22.82 21.62 0.78
C ARG A 195 22.21 22.85 0.09
N ILE A 196 21.09 23.37 0.59
CA ILE A 196 20.44 24.60 0.09
C ILE A 196 21.11 25.85 0.71
N TYR A 197 21.92 25.68 1.75
CA TYR A 197 22.69 26.73 2.44
C TYR A 197 24.19 26.51 2.26
#